data_AF-A0A6G2DNH5-F1
#
_entry.id   AF-A0A6G2DNH5-F1
#
_cell.length_a   1.000
_cell.length_b   1.000
_cell.length_c   1.000
_cell.angle_alpha   90.00
_cell.angle_beta   90.00
_cell.angle_gamma   90.00
#
_symmetry.space_group_name_H-M   'P 1'
#
loop_
_entity.id
_entity.type
_entity.pdbx_description
1 polymer ?
#
loop_
_entity_poly.entity_id
_entity_poly.type
_entity_poly.pdbx_seq_one_letter_code
_entity_poly.pdbx_strand_id
1 'polypeptide(L)'
;DIAHQLSISTSTVIRKLNDFHFKHDFSCLPEIMSWDEYAFTKGKMSFIAQDFEKLNIITVLEGRTQAVIREHFLKYDRAVRCRVKIITMDMFSPYYGLAKQLRFHIVQHLSRAMSRVRVQIMNQLDRKSHEYKAIKRYWKLIQQDSRKLSDKHF
;
A
#
# COMPACT_ATOMS: atom_id res chain seq x y z
N ASP A 1 -21.77 -21.92 -6.78
CA ASP A 1 -20.57 -22.60 -6.24
C ASP A 1 -19.96 -23.47 -7.35
N ILE A 2 -18.64 -23.50 -7.47
CA ILE A 2 -17.89 -24.22 -8.53
C ILE A 2 -18.21 -25.72 -8.46
N ALA A 3 -18.31 -26.27 -7.26
CA ALA A 3 -18.68 -27.67 -7.03
C ALA A 3 -20.05 -28.01 -7.67
N HIS A 4 -21.03 -27.13 -7.51
CA HIS A 4 -22.37 -27.30 -8.08
C HIS A 4 -22.37 -27.12 -9.61
N GLN A 5 -21.63 -26.14 -10.13
CA GLN A 5 -21.54 -25.90 -11.58
C GLN A 5 -20.87 -27.04 -12.34
N LEU A 6 -19.89 -27.70 -11.70
CA LEU A 6 -19.13 -28.80 -12.29
C LEU A 6 -19.65 -30.19 -11.84
N SER A 7 -20.72 -30.25 -11.04
CA SER A 7 -21.29 -31.48 -10.47
C SER A 7 -20.24 -32.38 -9.79
N ILE A 8 -19.29 -31.78 -9.08
CA ILE A 8 -18.23 -32.49 -8.33
C ILE A 8 -18.31 -32.16 -6.84
N SER A 9 -17.69 -32.99 -6.00
CA SER A 9 -17.61 -32.72 -4.57
C SER A 9 -16.73 -31.50 -4.27
N THR A 10 -17.09 -30.75 -3.23
CA THR A 10 -16.28 -29.65 -2.69
C THR A 10 -14.85 -30.08 -2.38
N SER A 11 -14.65 -31.29 -1.83
CA SER A 11 -13.34 -31.87 -1.59
C SER A 11 -12.50 -32.03 -2.87
N THR A 12 -13.14 -32.33 -4.00
CA THR A 12 -12.45 -32.43 -5.30
C THR A 12 -12.00 -31.07 -5.79
N VAL A 13 -12.85 -30.03 -5.62
CA VAL A 13 -12.48 -28.64 -5.92
C VAL A 13 -11.29 -28.20 -5.06
N ILE A 14 -11.32 -28.45 -3.75
CA ILE A 14 -10.22 -28.08 -2.82
C ILE A 14 -8.92 -28.77 -3.21
N ARG A 15 -8.96 -30.08 -3.51
CA ARG A 15 -7.75 -30.81 -3.95
C ARG A 15 -7.18 -30.20 -5.23
N LYS A 16 -8.05 -29.88 -6.20
CA LYS A 16 -7.61 -29.23 -7.44
C LYS A 16 -7.06 -27.83 -7.22
N LEU A 17 -7.65 -27.05 -6.32
CA LEU A 17 -7.12 -25.74 -5.92
C LEU A 17 -5.74 -25.87 -5.26
N ASN A 18 -5.53 -26.90 -4.44
CA ASN A 18 -4.23 -27.17 -3.82
C ASN A 18 -3.15 -27.62 -4.81
N ASP A 19 -3.52 -28.20 -5.96
CA ASP A 19 -2.59 -28.53 -7.05
C ASP A 19 -2.02 -27.25 -7.73
N PHE A 20 -2.69 -26.09 -7.57
CA PHE A 20 -2.19 -24.83 -8.12
C PHE A 20 -1.10 -24.23 -7.24
N HIS A 21 0.13 -24.25 -7.74
CA HIS A 21 1.21 -23.46 -7.18
C HIS A 21 1.33 -22.12 -7.94
N PHE A 22 1.20 -21.02 -7.21
CA PHE A 22 1.48 -19.69 -7.76
C PHE A 22 2.98 -19.59 -8.05
N LYS A 23 3.37 -19.62 -9.32
CA LYS A 23 4.75 -19.35 -9.72
C LYS A 23 4.91 -17.85 -9.86
N HIS A 24 5.75 -17.26 -9.02
CA HIS A 24 6.12 -15.86 -9.16
C HIS A 24 7.08 -15.70 -10.34
N ASP A 25 6.68 -14.88 -11.31
CA ASP A 25 7.57 -14.43 -12.37
C ASP A 25 8.42 -13.25 -11.86
N PHE A 26 9.69 -13.52 -11.55
CA PHE A 26 10.63 -12.50 -11.09
C PHE A 26 11.34 -11.75 -12.24
N SER A 27 10.97 -12.01 -13.50
CA SER A 27 11.59 -11.35 -14.66
C SER A 27 11.02 -9.96 -14.94
N CYS A 28 9.81 -9.67 -14.45
CA CYS A 28 9.09 -8.45 -14.79
C CYS A 28 8.38 -7.80 -13.60
N LEU A 29 8.31 -6.47 -13.63
CA LEU A 29 7.50 -5.65 -12.73
C LEU A 29 6.90 -4.51 -13.57
N PRO A 30 5.66 -4.08 -13.29
CA PRO A 30 5.04 -2.97 -14.00
C PRO A 30 5.69 -1.64 -13.62
N GLU A 31 5.49 -0.61 -14.45
CA GLU A 31 5.98 0.74 -14.13
C GLU A 31 5.19 1.38 -12.98
N ILE A 32 3.91 1.01 -12.84
CA ILE A 32 2.98 1.52 -11.83
C ILE A 32 2.40 0.32 -11.06
N MET A 33 2.60 0.31 -9.74
CA MET A 33 2.16 -0.77 -8.88
C MET A 33 1.31 -0.22 -7.74
N SER A 34 0.33 -0.99 -7.29
CA SER A 34 -0.39 -0.72 -6.05
C SER A 34 0.00 -1.72 -4.96
N TRP A 35 0.24 -1.21 -3.76
CA TRP A 35 0.49 -1.95 -2.54
C TRP A 35 -0.66 -1.72 -1.57
N ASP A 36 -1.23 -2.79 -1.05
CA ASP A 36 -2.34 -2.72 -0.08
C ASP A 36 -2.23 -3.83 0.97
N GLU A 37 -3.05 -3.72 2.02
CA GLU A 37 -3.18 -4.69 3.09
C GLU A 37 -4.62 -5.19 3.19
N TYR A 38 -4.79 -6.50 3.38
CA TYR A 38 -6.11 -7.09 3.57
C TYR A 38 -6.11 -8.09 4.73
N ALA A 39 -7.26 -8.24 5.40
CA ALA A 39 -7.42 -9.22 6.48
C ALA A 39 -7.94 -10.54 5.89
N PHE A 40 -7.16 -11.63 5.99
CA PHE A 40 -7.57 -12.94 5.49
C PHE A 40 -8.20 -13.82 6.58
N THR A 41 -7.64 -13.81 7.78
CA THR A 41 -8.13 -14.57 8.95
C THR A 41 -8.20 -13.66 10.17
N LYS A 42 -9.08 -13.96 11.14
CA LYS A 42 -9.38 -13.13 12.34
C LYS A 42 -8.13 -12.43 12.89
N GLY A 43 -7.96 -11.14 12.53
CA GLY A 43 -6.90 -10.26 13.04
C GLY A 43 -5.53 -10.33 12.35
N LYS A 44 -5.30 -11.21 11.37
CA LYS A 44 -4.04 -11.26 10.62
C LYS A 44 -4.16 -10.53 9.28
N MET A 45 -3.36 -9.48 9.14
CA MET A 45 -3.25 -8.68 7.92
C MET A 45 -2.15 -9.24 7.02
N SER A 46 -2.48 -9.38 5.74
CA SER A 46 -1.61 -9.83 4.67
C SER A 46 -1.37 -8.69 3.69
N PHE A 47 -0.29 -8.79 2.91
CA PHE A 47 0.09 -7.79 1.93
C PHE A 47 -0.27 -8.27 0.52
N ILE A 48 -0.73 -7.35 -0.31
CA ILE A 48 -0.98 -7.59 -1.73
C ILE A 48 -0.30 -6.51 -2.57
N ALA A 49 0.32 -6.93 -3.67
CA ALA A 49 0.79 -6.05 -4.72
C ALA A 49 0.13 -6.41 -6.05
N GLN A 50 -0.29 -5.39 -6.79
CA GLN A 50 -0.92 -5.54 -8.09
C GLN A 50 -0.40 -4.52 -9.10
N ASP A 51 -0.48 -4.87 -10.37
CA ASP A 51 -0.34 -3.93 -11.48
C ASP A 51 -1.45 -2.90 -11.39
N PHE A 52 -1.11 -1.61 -11.37
CA PHE A 52 -2.09 -0.54 -11.22
C PHE A 52 -3.00 -0.41 -12.44
N GLU A 53 -2.47 -0.63 -13.65
CA GLU A 53 -3.23 -0.46 -14.89
C GLU A 53 -4.00 -1.72 -15.24
N LYS A 54 -3.34 -2.88 -15.16
CA LYS A 54 -3.93 -4.16 -15.58
C LYS A 54 -4.72 -4.86 -14.49
N LEU A 55 -4.60 -4.41 -13.24
CA LEU A 55 -5.19 -5.02 -12.04
C LEU A 55 -4.76 -6.48 -11.82
N ASN A 56 -3.69 -6.91 -12.48
CA ASN A 56 -3.13 -8.24 -12.30
C ASN A 56 -2.41 -8.32 -10.95
N ILE A 57 -2.72 -9.35 -10.18
CA ILE A 57 -2.03 -9.62 -8.91
C ILE A 57 -0.60 -10.04 -9.21
N ILE A 58 0.36 -9.30 -8.64
CA ILE A 58 1.79 -9.59 -8.77
C ILE A 58 2.20 -10.55 -7.65
N THR A 59 1.79 -10.25 -6.42
CA THR A 59 2.07 -11.12 -5.28
C THR A 59 1.07 -10.90 -4.15
N VAL A 60 0.89 -11.97 -3.38
CA VAL A 60 0.17 -11.99 -2.11
C VAL A 60 1.11 -12.57 -1.07
N LEU A 61 1.31 -11.87 0.05
CA LEU A 61 2.20 -12.30 1.13
C LEU A 61 1.40 -12.41 2.43
N GLU A 62 1.56 -13.53 3.14
CA GLU A 62 0.85 -13.76 4.40
C GLU A 62 1.16 -12.70 5.46
N GLY A 63 2.36 -12.12 5.43
CA GLY A 63 2.82 -11.08 6.33
C GLY A 63 2.96 -9.71 5.67
N ARG A 64 2.60 -8.66 6.41
CA ARG A 64 2.70 -7.24 6.00
C ARG A 64 3.91 -6.48 6.56
N THR A 65 4.86 -7.16 7.19
CA THR A 65 6.03 -6.47 7.77
C THR A 65 6.98 -6.02 6.67
N GLN A 66 7.74 -4.94 6.90
CA GLN A 66 8.75 -4.48 5.94
C GLN A 66 9.77 -5.56 5.58
N ALA A 67 10.14 -6.42 6.54
CA ALA A 67 11.11 -7.49 6.31
C ALA A 67 10.61 -8.48 5.28
N VAL A 68 9.36 -8.95 5.44
CA VAL A 68 8.71 -9.90 4.53
C VAL A 68 8.58 -9.33 3.12
N ILE A 69 8.12 -8.07 3.02
CA ILE A 69 7.94 -7.40 1.72
C ILE A 69 9.29 -7.16 1.05
N ARG A 70 10.29 -6.69 1.82
CA ARG A 70 11.65 -6.47 1.32
C ARG A 70 12.25 -7.76 0.78
N GLU A 71 12.19 -8.83 1.55
CA GLU A 71 12.74 -10.14 1.17
C GLU A 71 12.11 -10.65 -0.12
N HIS A 72 10.79 -10.49 -0.29
CA HIS A 72 10.12 -10.82 -1.54
C HIS A 72 10.66 -10.00 -2.72
N PHE A 73 10.67 -8.67 -2.61
CA PHE A 73 11.07 -7.81 -3.73
C PHE A 73 12.57 -7.89 -4.03
N LEU A 74 13.43 -8.26 -3.08
CA LEU A 74 14.86 -8.46 -3.32
C LEU A 74 15.18 -9.68 -4.20
N LYS A 75 14.21 -10.57 -4.44
CA LYS A 75 14.34 -11.66 -5.42
C LYS A 75 14.34 -11.15 -6.87
N TYR A 76 13.81 -9.95 -7.11
CA TYR A 76 13.90 -9.30 -8.41
C TYR A 76 15.26 -8.62 -8.59
N ASP A 77 15.84 -8.81 -9.76
CA ASP A 77 17.05 -8.11 -10.17
C ASP A 77 16.88 -6.59 -10.01
N ARG A 78 18.00 -5.93 -9.68
CA ARG A 78 18.01 -4.48 -9.48
C ARG A 78 17.47 -3.73 -10.70
N ALA A 79 17.82 -4.17 -11.91
CA ALA A 79 17.33 -3.58 -13.15
C ALA A 79 15.80 -3.66 -13.25
N VAL A 80 15.21 -4.81 -12.89
CA VAL A 80 13.76 -5.02 -12.88
C VAL A 80 13.08 -4.10 -11.87
N ARG A 81 13.62 -4.00 -10.65
CA ARG A 81 13.10 -3.10 -9.61
C ARG A 81 13.16 -1.64 -10.01
N CYS A 82 14.22 -1.20 -10.70
CA CYS A 82 14.38 0.17 -11.16
C CYS A 82 13.40 0.56 -12.29
N ARG A 83 12.68 -0.39 -12.92
CA ARG A 83 11.62 -0.08 -13.88
C ARG A 83 10.33 0.40 -13.22
N VAL A 84 10.09 0.02 -11.96
CA VAL A 84 8.94 0.51 -11.20
C VAL A 84 9.17 1.99 -10.92
N LYS A 85 8.37 2.85 -11.56
CA LYS A 85 8.43 4.32 -11.42
C LYS A 85 7.57 4.77 -10.25
N ILE A 86 6.44 4.10 -10.06
CA ILE A 86 5.37 4.51 -9.17
C ILE A 86 4.91 3.34 -8.32
N ILE A 87 4.80 3.58 -7.02
CA ILE A 87 4.01 2.74 -6.12
C ILE A 87 2.94 3.59 -5.46
N THR A 88 1.68 3.18 -5.66
CA THR A 88 0.53 3.68 -4.90
C THR A 88 0.39 2.82 -3.66
N MET A 89 0.26 3.46 -2.50
CA MET A 89 0.00 2.80 -1.23
C MET A 89 -0.76 3.77 -0.33
N ASP A 90 -1.46 3.24 0.66
CA ASP A 90 -2.17 4.08 1.62
C ASP A 90 -1.21 5.02 2.37
N MET A 91 -1.69 6.22 2.68
CA MET A 91 -0.94 7.35 3.24
C MET A 91 -0.41 7.08 4.66
N PHE A 92 -0.86 6.03 5.32
CA PHE A 92 -0.31 5.58 6.60
C PHE A 92 0.33 4.21 6.46
N SER A 93 1.65 4.18 6.29
CA SER A 93 2.36 2.92 6.41
C SER A 93 3.81 3.01 6.92
N PRO A 94 4.24 2.05 7.75
CA PRO A 94 5.65 1.69 7.90
C PRO A 94 6.41 1.62 6.57
N TYR A 95 5.77 1.37 5.42
CA TYR A 95 6.42 1.26 4.10
C TYR A 95 7.20 2.50 3.66
N TYR A 96 7.04 3.66 4.30
CA TYR A 96 7.75 4.89 3.93
C TYR A 96 9.28 4.73 3.87
N GLY A 97 9.87 4.03 4.83
CA GLY A 97 11.31 3.75 4.85
C GLY A 97 11.74 2.81 3.73
N LEU A 98 10.91 1.80 3.44
CA LEU A 98 11.16 0.78 2.43
C LEU A 98 10.98 1.35 1.00
N ALA A 99 9.93 2.13 0.77
CA ALA A 99 9.67 2.82 -0.49
C ALA A 99 10.80 3.81 -0.84
N LYS A 100 11.39 4.46 0.16
CA LYS A 100 12.55 5.34 -0.04
C LYS A 100 13.81 4.57 -0.43
N GLN A 101 14.07 3.40 0.16
CA GLN A 101 15.18 2.51 -0.24
C GLN A 101 14.98 1.94 -1.65
N LEU A 102 13.73 1.76 -2.06
CA LEU A 102 13.36 1.25 -3.37
C LEU A 102 13.05 2.36 -4.40
N ARG A 103 13.23 3.64 -4.04
CA ARG A 103 13.05 4.85 -4.88
C ARG A 103 11.65 5.03 -5.49
N PHE A 104 10.59 4.86 -4.69
CA PHE A 104 9.21 5.07 -5.15
C PHE A 104 8.64 6.43 -4.76
N HIS A 105 8.02 7.11 -5.72
CA HIS A 105 7.88 8.56 -5.69
C HIS A 105 6.49 9.11 -5.34
N ILE A 106 5.38 8.37 -5.48
CA ILE A 106 4.03 8.97 -5.38
C ILE A 106 3.63 9.41 -3.97
N VAL A 107 3.78 8.56 -2.95
CA VAL A 107 3.46 8.98 -1.57
C VAL A 107 4.34 10.17 -1.15
N GLN A 108 5.59 10.16 -1.59
CA GLN A 108 6.50 11.26 -1.37
C GLN A 108 6.02 12.54 -2.07
N HIS A 109 5.56 12.47 -3.32
CA HIS A 109 5.03 13.62 -4.05
C HIS A 109 3.72 14.15 -3.47
N LEU A 110 2.78 13.27 -3.10
CA LEU A 110 1.51 13.68 -2.49
C LEU A 110 1.73 14.29 -1.10
N SER A 111 2.54 13.65 -0.25
CA SER A 111 2.87 14.17 1.09
C SER A 111 3.62 15.51 1.00
N ARG A 112 4.53 15.65 0.03
CA ARG A 112 5.20 16.93 -0.25
C ARG A 112 4.23 17.99 -0.79
N ALA A 113 3.33 17.64 -1.70
CA ALA A 113 2.32 18.55 -2.23
C ALA A 113 1.37 19.04 -1.13
N MET A 114 0.84 18.15 -0.32
CA MET A 114 0.01 18.47 0.84
C MET A 114 0.75 19.36 1.85
N SER A 115 2.03 19.07 2.11
CA SER A 115 2.87 19.90 2.98
C SER A 115 3.10 21.30 2.41
N ARG A 116 3.28 21.44 1.09
CA ARG A 116 3.42 22.73 0.40
C ARG A 116 2.14 23.55 0.49
N VAL A 117 0.99 22.94 0.19
CA VAL A 117 -0.33 23.59 0.28
C VAL A 117 -0.60 24.06 1.71
N ARG A 118 -0.34 23.21 2.72
CA ARG A 118 -0.47 23.59 4.13
C ARG A 118 0.37 24.84 4.48
N VAL A 119 1.63 24.87 4.07
CA VAL A 119 2.53 26.00 4.34
C VAL A 119 2.08 27.26 3.60
N GLN A 120 1.61 27.14 2.35
CA GLN A 120 1.06 28.28 1.60
C GLN A 120 -0.15 28.88 2.32
N ILE A 121 -1.08 28.07 2.79
CA ILE A 121 -2.23 28.53 3.58
C ILE A 121 -1.76 29.18 4.88
N MET A 122 -0.83 28.55 5.61
CA MET A 122 -0.30 29.11 6.87
C MET A 122 0.39 30.47 6.68
N ASN A 123 1.08 30.69 5.56
CA ASN A 123 1.77 31.95 5.28
C ASN A 123 0.80 33.11 4.96
N GLN A 124 -0.44 32.80 4.60
CA GLN A 124 -1.50 33.80 4.36
C GLN A 124 -2.24 34.19 5.65
N LEU A 125 -2.06 33.44 6.73
CA LEU A 125 -2.74 33.66 8.01
C LEU A 125 -1.85 34.42 9.00
N ASP A 126 -2.44 35.28 9.83
CA ASP A 126 -1.73 35.89 10.95
C ASP A 126 -1.27 34.78 11.91
N ARG A 127 0.00 34.83 12.33
CA ARG A 127 0.60 33.89 13.28
C ARG A 127 -0.12 33.84 14.63
N LYS A 128 -0.83 34.90 15.02
CA LYS A 128 -1.62 34.98 16.26
C LYS A 128 -3.03 34.41 16.10
N SER A 129 -3.51 34.25 14.86
CA SER A 129 -4.85 33.75 14.53
C SER A 129 -5.09 32.34 15.07
N HIS A 130 -6.36 32.03 15.32
CA HIS A 130 -6.76 30.72 15.79
C HIS A 130 -6.54 29.67 14.70
N GLU A 131 -6.80 30.03 13.44
CA GLU A 131 -6.67 29.22 12.23
C GLU A 131 -5.22 28.79 12.03
N TYR A 132 -4.26 29.72 12.14
CA TYR A 132 -2.84 29.39 12.06
C TYR A 132 -2.42 28.40 13.15
N LYS A 133 -2.86 28.62 14.39
CA LYS A 133 -2.56 27.75 15.53
C LYS A 133 -3.19 26.36 15.36
N ALA A 134 -4.42 26.28 14.85
CA ALA A 134 -5.11 25.03 14.59
C ALA A 134 -4.41 24.21 13.50
N ILE A 135 -4.14 24.81 12.34
CA ILE A 135 -3.42 24.14 11.24
C ILE A 135 -2.01 23.72 11.67
N LYS A 136 -1.32 24.55 12.44
CA LYS A 136 0.01 24.22 12.99
C LYS A 136 -0.04 23.10 14.02
N ARG A 137 -1.04 23.06 14.89
CA ARG A 137 -1.17 22.03 15.96
C ARG A 137 -1.60 20.68 15.38
N TYR A 138 -2.54 20.71 14.45
CA TYR A 138 -3.21 19.53 13.90
C TYR A 138 -2.63 19.08 12.57
N TRP A 139 -1.46 19.57 12.17
CA TRP A 139 -0.87 19.27 10.86
C TRP A 139 -0.68 17.77 10.58
N LYS A 140 -0.49 16.95 11.62
CA LYS A 140 -0.37 15.50 11.50
C LYS A 140 -1.69 14.84 11.13
N LEU A 141 -2.83 15.41 11.55
CA LEU A 141 -4.17 14.91 11.21
C LEU A 141 -4.47 15.07 9.72
N ILE A 142 -3.96 16.13 9.10
CA ILE A 142 -4.08 16.38 7.64
C ILE A 142 -3.41 15.25 6.83
N GLN A 143 -2.47 14.52 7.43
CA GLN A 143 -1.75 13.41 6.81
C GLN A 143 -2.10 12.05 7.44
N GLN A 144 -3.08 12.01 8.34
CA GLN A 144 -3.47 10.80 9.05
C GLN A 144 -4.49 10.01 8.21
N ASP A 145 -4.39 8.69 8.23
CA ASP A 145 -5.37 7.78 7.63
C ASP A 145 -6.76 8.07 8.21
N SER A 146 -7.74 8.22 7.33
CA SER A 146 -9.12 8.54 7.69
C SER A 146 -9.73 7.50 8.63
N ARG A 147 -9.29 6.24 8.55
CA ARG A 147 -9.72 5.15 9.43
C ARG A 147 -9.19 5.27 10.86
N LYS A 148 -8.20 6.14 11.08
CA LYS A 148 -7.58 6.42 12.38
C LYS A 148 -7.95 7.80 12.91
N LEU A 149 -8.77 8.55 12.18
CA LEU A 149 -9.38 9.76 12.70
C LEU A 149 -10.47 9.33 13.68
N SER A 150 -10.40 9.86 14.89
CA SER A 150 -11.37 9.62 15.94
C SER A 150 -11.87 10.96 16.45
N ASP A 151 -13.18 11.10 16.54
CA ASP A 151 -13.83 12.29 17.06
C ASP A 151 -13.65 12.45 18.59
N LYS A 152 -13.07 11.46 19.26
CA LYS A 152 -12.97 11.42 20.74
C LYS A 152 -11.98 12.43 21.34
N HIS A 153 -11.21 13.14 20.52
CA HIS A 153 -10.15 14.06 20.97
C HIS A 153 -10.21 15.46 20.34
N PHE A 154 -11.35 15.83 19.75
CA PHE A 154 -11.64 17.19 19.30
C PHE A 154 -12.53 17.92 20.30
#